data_AF-A0A351GRU4-F1
#
_entry.id   AF-A0A351GRU4-F1
#
_cell.length_a   1.000
_cell.length_b   1.000
_cell.length_c   1.000
_cell.angle_alpha   90.00
_cell.angle_beta   90.00
_cell.angle_gamma   90.00
#
_symmetry.space_group_name_H-M   'P 1'
#
loop_
_entity.id
_entity.type
_entity.pdbx_description
1 polymer ?
#
loop_
_entity_poly.entity_id
_entity_poly.type
_entity_poly.pdbx_seq_one_letter_code
_entity_poly.pdbx_strand_id
1 'polypeptide(L)'
;MTDLGERHPVTRGLPQQENWGAWLRQIEVIPDRGQTLMSGVEERALLTLDRVGAGRVALLASDHAWLWYRGYEAGGPQQELLKRLAHWLMKEPELEEESITISVEGEQVDIRRYSLSETLEPAEIRTPNGAISTIIMAPSGPGEFTGTFVSPEQGIFEIHSNGVQRVFAKGAANPIEFFDPRPSIDVFAPLVSATKAGQIWALDGLPSIREIRRGRIAAGRNWMGVVKNNAYATLGVRQSPLFPPWLYLLLALGSAVLGWLREGRFQRR
;
A
#
# COMPACT_ATOMS: atom_id res chain seq x y z
N MET A 1 -20.94 27.36 -5.98
CA MET A 1 -20.10 26.16 -5.72
C MET A 1 -19.95 26.00 -4.23
N THR A 2 -19.79 24.79 -3.68
CA THR A 2 -19.41 24.65 -2.26
C THR A 2 -17.88 24.68 -2.12
N ASP A 3 -17.37 25.05 -0.95
CA ASP A 3 -15.94 25.06 -0.67
C ASP A 3 -15.28 23.66 -0.85
N LEU A 4 -15.99 22.59 -0.47
CA LEU A 4 -15.54 21.23 -0.74
C LEU A 4 -15.50 20.94 -2.25
N GLY A 5 -16.50 21.41 -2.99
CA GLY A 5 -16.57 21.28 -4.45
C GLY A 5 -15.42 21.97 -5.17
N GLU A 6 -14.89 23.07 -4.64
CA GLU A 6 -13.73 23.74 -5.24
C GLU A 6 -12.46 22.87 -5.16
N ARG A 7 -12.36 22.03 -4.13
CA ARG A 7 -11.22 21.13 -3.88
C ARG A 7 -11.38 19.76 -4.52
N HIS A 8 -12.61 19.28 -4.65
CA HIS A 8 -12.91 17.93 -5.10
C HIS A 8 -12.56 17.71 -6.60
N PRO A 9 -11.85 16.63 -6.98
CA PRO A 9 -11.34 16.44 -8.34
C PRO A 9 -12.42 16.41 -9.44
N VAL A 10 -13.62 15.92 -9.11
CA VAL A 10 -14.75 15.89 -10.05
C VAL A 10 -15.16 17.29 -10.50
N THR A 11 -15.03 18.30 -9.64
CA THR A 11 -15.63 19.61 -9.86
C THR A 11 -14.64 20.77 -9.84
N ARG A 12 -13.43 20.56 -9.33
CA ARG A 12 -12.35 21.53 -9.34
C ARG A 12 -11.95 21.92 -10.76
N GLY A 13 -11.79 23.22 -11.00
CA GLY A 13 -11.31 23.74 -12.28
C GLY A 13 -12.22 23.44 -13.46
N LEU A 14 -13.52 23.24 -13.22
CA LEU A 14 -14.50 23.19 -14.31
C LEU A 14 -14.53 24.54 -15.06
N PRO A 15 -14.60 24.54 -16.40
CA PRO A 15 -14.48 25.76 -17.18
C PRO A 15 -15.69 26.69 -17.01
N GLN A 16 -15.43 28.00 -17.18
CA GLN A 16 -16.46 29.03 -17.35
C GLN A 16 -17.53 29.05 -16.23
N GLN A 17 -17.13 28.81 -14.99
CA GLN A 17 -18.02 28.79 -13.81
C GLN A 17 -18.95 30.01 -13.71
N GLU A 18 -18.45 31.18 -14.08
CA GLU A 18 -19.20 32.44 -14.04
C GLU A 18 -20.33 32.54 -15.09
N ASN A 19 -20.27 31.70 -16.13
CA ASN A 19 -21.19 31.73 -17.27
C ASN A 19 -22.14 30.53 -17.31
N TRP A 20 -22.24 29.74 -16.23
CA TRP A 20 -23.14 28.60 -16.22
C TRP A 20 -24.60 29.06 -16.25
N GLY A 21 -25.37 28.50 -17.18
CA GLY A 21 -26.82 28.69 -17.23
C GLY A 21 -27.51 28.12 -16.00
N ALA A 22 -28.72 28.59 -15.70
CA ALA A 22 -29.45 28.15 -14.52
C ALA A 22 -29.82 26.65 -14.56
N TRP A 23 -29.88 26.03 -13.39
CA TRP A 23 -30.53 24.73 -13.22
C TRP A 23 -32.04 24.93 -13.16
N LEU A 24 -32.75 24.69 -14.27
CA LEU A 24 -34.19 24.97 -14.38
C LEU A 24 -35.08 24.08 -13.48
N ARG A 25 -34.58 22.91 -13.09
CA ARG A 25 -35.27 22.03 -12.16
C ARG A 25 -34.28 21.49 -11.16
N GLN A 26 -34.62 21.67 -9.90
CA GLN A 26 -33.89 21.15 -8.77
C GLN A 26 -34.84 20.28 -7.98
N ILE A 27 -34.46 19.03 -7.79
CA ILE A 27 -35.19 18.10 -6.93
C ILE A 27 -34.75 18.40 -5.51
N GLU A 28 -35.70 18.60 -4.60
CA GLU A 28 -35.37 18.82 -3.20
C GLU A 28 -34.85 17.51 -2.59
N VAL A 29 -33.59 17.55 -2.16
CA VAL A 29 -32.91 16.42 -1.52
C VAL A 29 -32.22 16.93 -0.27
N ILE A 30 -32.41 16.21 0.84
CA ILE A 30 -31.69 16.42 2.09
C ILE A 30 -30.72 15.24 2.23
N PRO A 31 -29.42 15.43 1.99
CA PRO A 31 -28.45 14.35 2.09
C PRO A 31 -28.27 13.94 3.56
N ASP A 32 -28.49 12.67 3.87
CA ASP A 32 -28.21 12.08 5.19
C ASP A 32 -26.71 11.74 5.35
N ARG A 33 -26.05 11.43 4.23
CA ARG A 33 -24.61 11.14 4.16
C ARG A 33 -24.03 11.61 2.83
N GLY A 34 -22.73 11.82 2.80
CA GLY A 34 -21.95 12.13 1.62
C GLY A 34 -21.39 13.54 1.65
N GLN A 35 -20.67 13.87 0.59
CA GLN A 35 -20.01 15.13 0.35
C GLN A 35 -20.79 15.91 -0.69
N THR A 36 -21.43 17.01 -0.29
CA THR A 36 -22.11 17.91 -1.22
C THR A 36 -21.09 18.82 -1.88
N LEU A 37 -20.91 18.68 -3.19
CA LEU A 37 -19.96 19.44 -3.99
C LEU A 37 -20.59 20.70 -4.60
N MET A 38 -21.87 20.63 -4.94
CA MET A 38 -22.61 21.75 -5.52
C MET A 38 -23.89 21.97 -4.74
N SER A 39 -24.17 23.23 -4.43
CA SER A 39 -25.45 23.69 -3.90
C SER A 39 -26.15 24.55 -4.94
N GLY A 40 -27.47 24.42 -5.01
CA GLY A 40 -28.32 25.21 -5.91
C GLY A 40 -29.12 26.27 -5.15
N VAL A 41 -30.36 26.49 -5.57
CA VAL A 41 -31.25 27.51 -5.00
C VAL A 41 -31.54 27.18 -3.53
N GLU A 42 -31.51 28.22 -2.68
CA GLU A 42 -31.69 28.11 -1.22
C GLU A 42 -30.65 27.19 -0.55
N GLU A 43 -29.42 27.14 -1.08
CA GLU A 43 -28.31 26.31 -0.59
C GLU A 43 -28.58 24.80 -0.55
N ARG A 44 -29.68 24.35 -1.15
CA ARG A 44 -30.03 22.93 -1.23
C ARG A 44 -28.99 22.15 -2.04
N ALA A 45 -28.74 20.92 -1.62
CA ALA A 45 -27.78 20.05 -2.26
C ALA A 45 -28.17 19.73 -3.71
N LEU A 46 -27.23 19.97 -4.64
CA LEU A 46 -27.41 19.69 -6.06
C LEU A 46 -26.58 18.49 -6.51
N LEU A 47 -25.31 18.42 -6.13
CA LEU A 47 -24.44 17.28 -6.43
C LEU A 47 -23.84 16.76 -5.13
N THR A 48 -24.16 15.52 -4.78
CA THR A 48 -23.63 14.84 -3.59
C THR A 48 -22.94 13.54 -3.99
N LEU A 49 -21.73 13.32 -3.51
CA LEU A 49 -20.96 12.11 -3.73
C LEU A 49 -20.79 11.34 -2.43
N ASP A 50 -20.74 10.02 -2.48
CA ASP A 50 -20.56 9.19 -1.29
C ASP A 50 -19.77 7.91 -1.58
N ARG A 51 -19.09 7.39 -0.55
CA ARG A 51 -18.36 6.12 -0.58
C ARG A 51 -19.07 5.11 0.30
N VAL A 52 -19.49 3.99 -0.29
CA VAL A 52 -20.25 2.95 0.42
C VAL A 52 -19.46 1.65 0.36
N GLY A 53 -18.74 1.36 1.44
CA GLY A 53 -17.78 0.25 1.47
C GLY A 53 -16.72 0.44 0.40
N ALA A 54 -16.64 -0.49 -0.56
CA ALA A 54 -15.76 -0.35 -1.73
C ALA A 54 -16.45 0.37 -2.90
N GLY A 55 -17.73 0.73 -2.84
CA GLY A 55 -18.45 1.41 -3.92
C GLY A 55 -18.35 2.94 -3.87
N ARG A 56 -18.69 3.58 -4.99
CA ARG A 56 -18.87 5.03 -5.10
C ARG A 56 -20.25 5.31 -5.64
N VAL A 57 -20.91 6.33 -5.10
CA VAL A 57 -22.26 6.75 -5.49
C VAL A 57 -22.26 8.25 -5.72
N ALA A 58 -22.98 8.69 -6.74
CA ALA A 58 -23.16 10.09 -7.06
C ALA A 58 -24.66 10.36 -7.24
N LEU A 59 -25.15 11.43 -6.63
CA LEU A 59 -26.50 11.92 -6.80
C LEU A 59 -26.46 13.35 -7.35
N LEU A 60 -26.97 13.50 -8.56
CA LEU A 60 -27.26 14.80 -9.16
C LEU A 60 -28.77 15.07 -9.02
N ALA A 61 -29.15 16.02 -8.18
CA ALA A 61 -30.53 16.40 -7.88
C ALA A 61 -31.15 17.32 -8.95
N SER A 62 -30.87 17.04 -10.22
CA SER A 62 -31.46 17.72 -11.37
C SER A 62 -31.53 16.78 -12.57
N ASP A 63 -32.66 16.78 -13.25
CA ASP A 63 -32.92 16.06 -14.50
C ASP A 63 -32.63 16.92 -15.75
N HIS A 64 -32.24 18.19 -15.56
CA HIS A 64 -32.09 19.18 -16.63
C HIS A 64 -30.64 19.37 -17.11
N ALA A 65 -29.72 18.47 -16.74
CA ALA A 65 -28.33 18.52 -17.22
C ALA A 65 -28.23 18.52 -18.77
N TRP A 66 -29.19 17.91 -19.47
CA TRP A 66 -29.22 17.89 -20.94
C TRP A 66 -29.51 19.26 -21.58
N LEU A 67 -30.07 20.23 -20.86
CA LEU A 67 -30.30 21.58 -21.38
C LEU A 67 -28.98 22.35 -21.53
N TRP A 68 -28.03 22.12 -20.61
CA TRP A 68 -26.68 22.64 -20.73
C TRP A 68 -25.95 22.11 -21.96
N TYR A 69 -26.17 20.84 -22.32
CA TYR A 69 -25.67 20.26 -23.57
C TYR A 69 -26.21 20.98 -24.82
N ARG A 70 -27.45 21.49 -24.75
CA ARG A 70 -28.09 22.24 -25.83
C ARG A 70 -27.70 23.72 -25.88
N GLY A 71 -26.81 24.18 -24.98
CA GLY A 71 -26.34 25.56 -24.94
C GLY A 71 -27.36 26.57 -24.38
N TYR A 72 -28.34 26.10 -23.61
CA TYR A 72 -29.29 26.98 -22.93
C TYR A 72 -28.57 27.90 -21.94
N GLU A 73 -28.77 29.21 -22.03
CA GLU A 73 -28.11 30.24 -21.20
C GLU A 73 -26.57 30.07 -21.14
N ALA A 74 -25.91 30.09 -22.30
CA ALA A 74 -24.48 29.80 -22.48
C ALA A 74 -24.07 28.35 -22.14
N GLY A 75 -25.01 27.53 -21.66
CA GLY A 75 -24.82 26.12 -21.36
C GLY A 75 -24.12 25.91 -20.01
N GLY A 76 -23.38 24.82 -19.91
CA GLY A 76 -22.57 24.51 -18.75
C GLY A 76 -21.62 23.37 -19.06
N PRO A 77 -20.67 23.05 -18.16
CA PRO A 77 -19.63 22.07 -18.38
C PRO A 77 -20.16 20.65 -18.16
N GLN A 78 -21.37 20.37 -18.65
CA GLN A 78 -22.06 19.11 -18.43
C GLN A 78 -21.27 17.92 -18.96
N GLN A 79 -20.66 18.03 -20.15
CA GLN A 79 -19.85 16.95 -20.70
C GLN A 79 -18.66 16.62 -19.81
N GLU A 80 -17.91 17.64 -19.37
CA GLU A 80 -16.73 17.46 -18.53
C GLU A 80 -17.11 16.98 -17.12
N LEU A 81 -18.15 17.57 -16.52
CA LEU A 81 -18.67 17.18 -15.22
C LEU A 81 -19.13 15.72 -15.23
N LEU A 82 -19.95 15.31 -16.21
CA LEU A 82 -20.45 13.94 -16.29
C LEU A 82 -19.33 12.94 -16.62
N LYS A 83 -18.36 13.31 -17.47
CA LYS A 83 -17.18 12.50 -17.76
C LYS A 83 -16.38 12.26 -16.48
N ARG A 84 -16.04 13.31 -15.74
CA ARG A 84 -15.31 13.21 -14.47
C ARG A 84 -16.10 12.41 -13.43
N LEU A 85 -17.40 12.65 -13.32
CA LEU A 85 -18.26 11.91 -12.41
C LEU A 85 -18.26 10.41 -12.75
N ALA A 86 -18.37 10.04 -14.03
CA ALA A 86 -18.27 8.66 -14.47
C ALA A 86 -16.90 8.04 -14.15
N HIS A 87 -15.80 8.75 -14.43
CA HIS A 87 -14.44 8.29 -14.13
C HIS A 87 -14.21 8.13 -12.62
N TRP A 88 -14.74 9.05 -11.82
CA TRP A 88 -14.71 8.94 -10.37
C TRP A 88 -15.49 7.71 -9.89
N LEU A 89 -16.70 7.46 -10.42
CA LEU A 89 -17.48 6.26 -10.11
C LEU A 89 -16.75 4.97 -10.50
N MET A 90 -15.99 4.98 -11.61
CA MET A 90 -15.14 3.88 -12.05
C MET A 90 -13.84 3.72 -11.26
N LYS A 91 -13.55 4.62 -10.31
CA LYS A 91 -12.32 4.65 -9.51
C LYS A 91 -11.06 4.87 -10.31
N GLU A 92 -11.11 5.76 -11.29
CA GLU A 92 -9.88 6.15 -11.98
C GLU A 92 -8.90 6.86 -11.02
N PRO A 93 -7.61 6.48 -11.02
CA PRO A 93 -6.61 7.04 -10.11
C PRO A 93 -6.46 8.56 -10.20
N GLU A 94 -6.70 9.13 -11.38
CA GLU A 94 -6.60 10.58 -11.62
C GLU A 94 -7.63 11.38 -10.82
N LEU A 95 -8.77 10.77 -10.47
CA LEU A 95 -9.84 11.41 -9.72
C LEU A 95 -9.91 10.94 -8.26
N GLU A 96 -8.83 10.39 -7.71
CA GLU A 96 -8.76 10.16 -6.27
C GLU A 96 -8.67 11.48 -5.50
N GLU A 97 -9.52 11.62 -4.49
CA GLU A 97 -9.60 12.76 -3.58
C GLU A 97 -8.33 12.96 -2.77
N GLU A 98 -7.68 11.85 -2.41
CA GLU A 98 -6.47 11.80 -1.59
C GLU A 98 -5.36 11.10 -2.38
N SER A 99 -4.50 11.87 -3.03
CA SER A 99 -3.44 11.31 -3.89
C SER A 99 -2.11 12.06 -3.78
N ILE A 100 -1.01 11.32 -4.00
CA ILE A 100 0.36 11.85 -4.05
C ILE A 100 0.95 11.50 -5.42
N THR A 101 1.52 12.51 -6.08
CA THR A 101 2.26 12.40 -7.33
C THR A 101 3.66 12.96 -7.13
N ILE A 102 4.66 12.29 -7.69
CA ILE A 102 6.06 12.58 -7.45
C ILE A 102 6.75 12.67 -8.80
N SER A 103 7.46 13.77 -9.03
CA SER A 103 8.35 13.98 -10.17
C SER A 103 9.78 14.06 -9.67
N VAL A 104 10.72 13.48 -10.41
CA VAL A 104 12.13 13.40 -10.01
C VAL A 104 12.97 14.00 -11.14
N GLU A 105 13.69 15.07 -10.82
CA GLU A 105 14.59 15.77 -11.74
C GLU A 105 15.99 15.88 -11.11
N GLY A 106 16.83 14.89 -11.38
CA GLY A 106 18.17 14.80 -10.79
C GLY A 106 18.12 14.59 -9.27
N GLU A 107 18.60 15.57 -8.50
CA GLU A 107 18.55 15.56 -7.03
C GLU A 107 17.26 16.16 -6.45
N GLN A 108 16.52 16.91 -7.27
CA GLN A 108 15.28 17.56 -6.87
C GLN A 108 14.10 16.60 -7.07
N VAL A 109 13.29 16.50 -6.04
CA VAL A 109 12.05 15.73 -6.04
C VAL A 109 10.90 16.70 -5.79
N ASP A 110 10.03 16.84 -6.79
CA ASP A 110 8.82 17.65 -6.68
C ASP A 110 7.64 16.76 -6.33
N ILE A 111 6.96 17.13 -5.25
CA ILE A 111 5.87 16.37 -4.66
C ILE A 111 4.60 17.21 -4.80
N ARG A 112 3.58 16.61 -5.38
CA ARG A 112 2.23 17.18 -5.49
C ARG A 112 1.26 16.29 -4.74
N ARG A 113 0.53 16.87 -3.80
CA ARG A 113 -0.48 16.22 -2.96
C ARG A 113 -1.84 16.85 -3.25
N TYR A 114 -2.83 16.03 -3.54
CA TYR A 114 -4.22 16.46 -3.64
C TYR A 114 -5.01 15.96 -2.45
N SER A 115 -5.61 16.85 -1.66
CA SER A 115 -6.41 16.49 -0.48
C SER A 115 -7.69 17.33 -0.42
N LEU A 116 -8.74 16.76 0.17
CA LEU A 116 -9.93 17.52 0.54
C LEU A 116 -9.74 18.35 1.81
N SER A 117 -8.68 18.13 2.58
CA SER A 117 -8.39 18.92 3.80
C SER A 117 -7.90 20.33 3.47
N GLU A 118 -8.15 21.30 4.36
CA GLU A 118 -7.66 22.69 4.20
C GLU A 118 -6.19 22.83 4.56
N THR A 119 -5.75 22.02 5.51
CA THR A 119 -4.38 22.00 6.00
C THR A 119 -3.87 20.57 6.01
N LEU A 120 -2.55 20.44 5.84
CA LEU A 120 -1.86 19.16 5.90
C LEU A 120 -0.86 19.16 7.04
N GLU A 121 -0.64 17.99 7.61
CA GLU A 121 0.48 17.78 8.52
C GLU A 121 1.78 17.67 7.70
N PRO A 122 2.94 17.94 8.30
CA PRO A 122 4.22 17.73 7.63
C PRO A 122 4.30 16.30 7.08
N ALA A 123 4.64 16.16 5.80
CA ALA A 123 4.83 14.85 5.20
C ALA A 123 6.18 14.26 5.63
N GLU A 124 6.19 12.97 5.94
CA GLU A 124 7.39 12.23 6.30
C GLU A 124 7.96 11.55 5.06
N ILE A 125 9.25 11.76 4.81
CA ILE A 125 10.01 11.11 3.75
C ILE A 125 11.05 10.21 4.38
N ARG A 126 10.99 8.93 4.08
CA ARG A 126 12.00 7.95 4.44
C ARG A 126 12.97 7.74 3.28
N THR A 127 14.25 7.91 3.57
CA THR A 127 15.34 7.75 2.61
C THR A 127 15.77 6.28 2.49
N PRO A 128 16.52 5.90 1.44
CA PRO A 128 17.03 4.53 1.26
C PRO A 128 17.91 4.04 2.42
N ASN A 129 18.60 4.96 3.12
CA ASN A 129 19.42 4.65 4.28
C ASN A 129 18.62 4.47 5.59
N GLY A 130 17.30 4.69 5.55
CA GLY A 130 16.37 4.57 6.68
C GLY A 130 16.17 5.84 7.50
N ALA A 131 16.85 6.95 7.18
CA ALA A 131 16.61 8.24 7.81
C ALA A 131 15.23 8.78 7.45
N ILE A 132 14.66 9.57 8.35
CA ILE A 132 13.34 10.20 8.18
C ILE A 132 13.55 11.70 8.16
N SER A 133 13.06 12.36 7.11
CA SER A 133 12.97 13.81 6.99
C SER A 133 11.52 14.23 6.90
N THR A 134 11.21 15.44 7.36
CA THR A 134 9.86 16.01 7.26
C THR A 134 9.86 17.18 6.30
N ILE A 135 8.85 17.26 5.44
CA ILE A 135 8.63 18.40 4.55
C ILE A 135 7.28 19.05 4.84
N ILE A 136 7.25 20.38 4.80
CA ILE A 136 6.01 21.14 4.87
C ILE A 136 5.61 21.45 3.43
N MET A 137 4.42 21.00 3.02
CA MET A 137 3.88 21.29 1.69
C MET A 137 3.06 22.58 1.75
N ALA A 138 3.28 23.47 0.78
CA ALA A 138 2.55 24.72 0.66
C ALA A 138 1.32 24.54 -0.25
N PRO A 139 0.18 25.19 0.06
CA PRO A 139 -0.97 25.19 -0.83
C PRO A 139 -0.62 25.91 -2.14
N SER A 140 -0.88 25.27 -3.29
CA SER A 140 -0.65 25.82 -4.63
C SER A 140 -1.96 26.08 -5.41
N GLY A 141 -3.07 25.51 -4.96
CA GLY A 141 -4.39 25.68 -5.53
C GLY A 141 -5.47 24.98 -4.71
N PRO A 142 -6.75 25.02 -5.13
CA PRO A 142 -7.85 24.38 -4.41
C PRO A 142 -7.60 22.87 -4.19
N GLY A 143 -7.33 22.51 -2.94
CA GLY A 143 -7.03 21.12 -2.55
C GLY A 143 -5.73 20.57 -3.13
N GLU A 144 -4.84 21.44 -3.64
CA GLU A 144 -3.50 21.08 -4.14
C GLU A 144 -2.43 21.66 -3.25
N PHE A 145 -1.48 20.81 -2.86
CA PHE A 145 -0.32 21.15 -2.06
C PHE A 145 0.94 20.68 -2.78
N THR A 146 1.96 21.54 -2.80
CA THR A 146 3.25 21.25 -3.42
C THR A 146 4.37 21.35 -2.40
N GLY A 147 5.32 20.44 -2.50
CA GLY A 147 6.55 20.48 -1.73
C GLY A 147 7.73 20.05 -2.59
N THR A 148 8.91 20.56 -2.26
CA THR A 148 10.15 20.17 -2.92
C THR A 148 11.08 19.57 -1.88
N PHE A 149 11.69 18.45 -2.24
CA PHE A 149 12.67 17.75 -1.43
C PHE A 149 13.95 17.57 -2.25
N VAL A 150 15.09 17.95 -1.68
CA VAL A 150 16.39 17.80 -2.32
C VAL A 150 17.20 16.78 -1.52
N SER A 151 17.73 15.78 -2.21
CA SER A 151 18.62 14.79 -1.60
C SER A 151 19.62 14.26 -2.62
N PRO A 152 20.89 14.06 -2.24
CA PRO A 152 21.89 13.46 -3.12
C PRO A 152 21.79 11.93 -3.19
N GLU A 153 21.04 11.29 -2.28
CA GLU A 153 21.00 9.82 -2.17
C GLU A 153 20.21 9.19 -3.31
N GLN A 154 20.71 8.10 -3.88
CA GLN A 154 19.98 7.30 -4.88
C GLN A 154 19.39 6.04 -4.23
N GLY A 155 18.22 5.62 -4.68
CA GLY A 155 17.54 4.41 -4.20
C GLY A 155 16.03 4.58 -4.13
N ILE A 156 15.42 3.78 -3.26
CA ILE A 156 13.97 3.77 -3.02
C ILE A 156 13.65 4.69 -1.85
N PHE A 157 12.73 5.62 -2.10
CA PHE A 157 12.19 6.56 -1.12
C PHE A 157 10.74 6.23 -0.85
N GLU A 158 10.29 6.56 0.34
CA GLU A 158 8.91 6.39 0.78
C GLU A 158 8.42 7.72 1.36
N ILE A 159 7.23 8.15 0.96
CA ILE A 159 6.58 9.35 1.50
C ILE A 159 5.24 8.98 2.13
N HIS A 160 4.97 9.56 3.29
CA HIS A 160 3.71 9.45 4.00
C HIS A 160 3.14 10.84 4.30
N SER A 161 1.88 11.06 3.95
CA SER A 161 1.16 12.30 4.25
C SER A 161 -0.32 12.02 4.50
N ASN A 162 -0.77 12.29 5.73
CA ASN A 162 -2.17 12.23 6.14
C ASN A 162 -2.89 10.94 5.69
N GLY A 163 -2.27 9.77 5.95
CA GLY A 163 -2.83 8.46 5.62
C GLY A 163 -2.59 7.97 4.18
N VAL A 164 -1.97 8.77 3.32
CA VAL A 164 -1.55 8.36 1.98
C VAL A 164 -0.05 8.07 1.99
N GLN A 165 0.31 6.86 1.55
CA GLN A 165 1.69 6.39 1.44
C GLN A 165 2.03 6.12 -0.01
N ARG A 166 3.22 6.54 -0.45
CA ARG A 166 3.72 6.28 -1.80
C ARG A 166 5.21 5.98 -1.79
N VAL A 167 5.62 5.03 -2.62
CA VAL A 167 7.02 4.66 -2.83
C VAL A 167 7.46 5.13 -4.20
N PHE A 168 8.67 5.68 -4.30
CA PHE A 168 9.26 6.12 -5.56
C PHE A 168 10.76 5.82 -5.60
N ALA A 169 11.28 5.56 -6.79
CA ALA A 169 12.71 5.38 -6.99
C ALA A 169 13.32 6.68 -7.51
N LYS A 170 14.46 7.06 -6.95
CA LYS A 170 15.32 8.14 -7.46
C LYS A 170 16.67 7.54 -7.78
N GLY A 171 17.08 7.60 -9.04
CA GLY A 171 18.36 7.06 -9.48
C GLY A 171 18.60 7.36 -10.95
N ALA A 172 19.80 7.03 -11.44
CA ALA A 172 20.13 7.18 -12.85
C ALA A 172 19.13 6.42 -13.73
N ALA A 173 18.69 7.06 -14.82
CA ALA A 173 17.81 6.42 -15.82
C ALA A 173 18.42 5.15 -16.43
N ASN A 174 19.76 5.00 -16.34
CA ASN A 174 20.53 3.84 -16.76
C ASN A 174 21.30 3.26 -15.56
N PRO A 175 20.73 2.31 -14.81
CA PRO A 175 21.40 1.69 -13.68
C PRO A 175 22.61 0.86 -14.15
N ILE A 176 23.70 0.88 -13.39
CA ILE A 176 24.92 0.09 -13.71
C ILE A 176 24.64 -1.42 -13.70
N GLU A 177 23.62 -1.85 -12.97
CA GLU A 177 23.15 -3.24 -12.87
C GLU A 177 22.66 -3.77 -14.23
N PHE A 178 22.22 -2.88 -15.13
CA PHE A 178 21.79 -3.23 -16.48
C PHE A 178 22.87 -3.00 -17.54
N PHE A 179 24.08 -2.60 -17.14
CA PHE A 179 25.18 -2.40 -18.09
C PHE A 179 25.56 -3.70 -18.82
N ASP A 180 25.56 -4.82 -18.10
CA ASP A 180 25.73 -6.15 -18.68
C ASP A 180 24.80 -7.17 -17.98
N PRO A 181 23.56 -7.32 -18.45
CA PRO A 181 22.60 -8.24 -17.85
C PRO A 181 22.85 -9.70 -18.24
N ARG A 182 23.92 -9.98 -19.01
CA ARG A 182 24.21 -11.34 -19.45
C ARG A 182 24.70 -12.15 -18.24
N PRO A 183 24.07 -13.31 -17.97
CA PRO A 183 24.60 -14.22 -16.98
C PRO A 183 26.05 -14.62 -17.34
N SER A 184 26.98 -14.51 -16.39
CA SER A 184 28.39 -14.88 -16.59
C SER A 184 28.91 -15.69 -15.41
N ILE A 185 29.68 -16.73 -15.73
CA ILE A 185 30.44 -17.55 -14.75
C ILE A 185 31.87 -17.03 -14.53
N ASP A 186 32.32 -16.11 -15.39
CA ASP A 186 33.72 -15.69 -15.46
C ASP A 186 34.08 -14.78 -14.28
N VAL A 187 33.16 -13.89 -13.90
CA VAL A 187 33.34 -12.93 -12.80
C VAL A 187 33.63 -13.65 -11.48
N PHE A 188 32.99 -14.80 -11.23
CA PHE A 188 33.15 -15.59 -10.01
C PHE A 188 34.15 -16.76 -10.14
N ALA A 189 34.69 -17.03 -11.34
CA ALA A 189 35.61 -18.13 -11.58
C ALA A 189 36.86 -18.14 -10.66
N PRO A 190 37.51 -16.98 -10.36
CA PRO A 190 38.63 -16.95 -9.42
C PRO A 190 38.22 -17.36 -8.00
N LEU A 191 37.07 -16.87 -7.52
CA LEU A 191 36.55 -17.17 -6.19
C LEU A 191 36.18 -18.65 -6.07
N VAL A 192 35.55 -19.20 -7.10
CA VAL A 192 35.13 -20.61 -7.15
C VAL A 192 36.35 -21.53 -7.12
N SER A 193 37.40 -21.18 -7.86
CA SER A 193 38.68 -21.90 -7.87
C SER A 193 39.38 -21.85 -6.51
N ALA A 194 39.42 -20.68 -5.87
CA ALA A 194 40.04 -20.50 -4.55
C ALA A 194 39.30 -21.25 -3.43
N THR A 195 37.97 -21.31 -3.50
CA THR A 195 37.12 -21.88 -2.44
C THR A 195 36.74 -23.36 -2.67
N LYS A 196 37.11 -23.94 -3.83
CA LYS A 196 36.65 -25.25 -4.28
C LYS A 196 35.12 -25.35 -4.36
N ALA A 197 34.45 -24.22 -4.57
CA ALA A 197 33.02 -24.14 -4.83
C ALA A 197 32.70 -24.60 -6.27
N GLY A 198 31.45 -24.49 -6.68
CA GLY A 198 31.08 -24.67 -8.08
C GLY A 198 29.99 -23.71 -8.51
N GLN A 199 29.82 -23.63 -9.82
CA GLN A 199 28.82 -22.84 -10.50
C GLN A 199 27.99 -23.78 -11.36
N ILE A 200 26.67 -23.60 -11.37
CA ILE A 200 25.73 -24.43 -12.11
C ILE A 200 24.75 -23.49 -12.79
N TRP A 201 24.52 -23.69 -14.09
CA TRP A 201 23.50 -22.96 -14.81
C TRP A 201 22.13 -23.46 -14.39
N ALA A 202 21.25 -22.55 -13.96
CA ALA A 202 19.88 -22.92 -13.59
C ALA A 202 19.12 -23.57 -14.77
N LEU A 203 19.50 -23.23 -16.01
CA LEU A 203 18.94 -23.83 -17.23
C LEU A 203 19.27 -25.34 -17.36
N ASP A 204 20.41 -25.77 -16.82
CA ASP A 204 20.84 -27.19 -16.84
C ASP A 204 20.16 -28.01 -15.73
N GLY A 205 19.36 -27.36 -14.87
CA GLY A 205 18.63 -27.96 -13.77
C GLY A 205 19.09 -27.48 -12.39
N LEU A 206 18.19 -27.56 -11.41
CA LEU A 206 18.51 -27.19 -10.02
C LEU A 206 19.32 -28.32 -9.35
N PRO A 207 20.47 -28.00 -8.72
CA PRO A 207 21.31 -29.00 -8.07
C PRO A 207 20.71 -29.49 -6.76
N SER A 208 21.05 -30.73 -6.38
CA SER A 208 20.80 -31.21 -5.02
C SER A 208 21.73 -30.53 -4.01
N ILE A 209 21.20 -30.01 -2.90
CA ILE A 209 22.01 -29.40 -1.84
C ILE A 209 22.51 -30.50 -0.89
N ARG A 210 23.81 -30.48 -0.57
CA ARG A 210 24.44 -31.43 0.36
C ARG A 210 25.22 -30.69 1.44
N GLU A 211 25.21 -31.22 2.66
CA GLU A 211 26.08 -30.72 3.72
C GLU A 211 27.52 -31.20 3.51
N ILE A 212 28.48 -30.28 3.62
CA ILE A 212 29.91 -30.61 3.56
C ILE A 212 30.69 -29.99 4.73
N ARG A 213 31.86 -30.57 5.00
CA ARG A 213 32.84 -29.97 5.91
C ARG A 213 33.64 -28.89 5.19
N ARG A 214 34.07 -27.87 5.92
CA ARG A 214 34.91 -26.77 5.40
C ARG A 214 36.19 -27.32 4.75
N GLY A 215 36.59 -26.74 3.61
CA GLY A 215 37.81 -27.09 2.87
C GLY A 215 37.70 -28.32 1.95
N ARG A 216 36.54 -28.99 1.90
CA ARG A 216 36.23 -30.05 0.93
C ARG A 216 35.69 -29.44 -0.37
N ILE A 217 35.71 -30.24 -1.44
CA ILE A 217 35.06 -29.88 -2.71
C ILE A 217 33.56 -29.65 -2.44
N ALA A 218 33.06 -28.50 -2.88
CA ALA A 218 31.73 -28.00 -2.58
C ALA A 218 30.79 -27.98 -3.79
N ALA A 219 31.12 -28.69 -4.86
CA ALA A 219 30.20 -28.92 -5.98
C ALA A 219 30.57 -30.15 -6.81
N GLY A 220 29.61 -30.66 -7.56
CA GLY A 220 29.80 -31.69 -8.58
C GLY A 220 28.73 -31.61 -9.68
N ARG A 221 28.66 -32.63 -10.54
CA ARG A 221 27.83 -32.64 -11.77
C ARG A 221 26.33 -32.35 -11.54
N ASN A 222 25.77 -32.61 -10.35
CA ASN A 222 24.36 -32.35 -10.04
C ASN A 222 24.11 -32.08 -8.54
N TRP A 223 25.11 -31.51 -7.86
CA TRP A 223 24.98 -31.19 -6.45
C TRP A 223 25.88 -30.03 -6.04
N MET A 224 25.42 -29.27 -5.05
CA MET A 224 26.15 -28.16 -4.46
C MET A 224 26.27 -28.35 -2.95
N GLY A 225 27.47 -28.10 -2.43
CA GLY A 225 27.83 -28.27 -1.03
C GLY A 225 27.60 -26.99 -0.25
N VAL A 226 26.88 -27.07 0.87
CA VAL A 226 26.75 -25.99 1.84
C VAL A 226 27.51 -26.38 3.11
N VAL A 227 28.33 -25.46 3.62
CA VAL A 227 29.07 -25.66 4.86
C VAL A 227 28.11 -25.46 6.04
N LYS A 228 27.99 -26.48 6.89
CA LYS A 228 27.18 -26.39 8.11
C LYS A 228 27.89 -25.52 9.14
N ASN A 229 27.38 -24.32 9.37
CA ASN A 229 27.93 -23.38 10.37
C ASN A 229 27.32 -23.57 11.78
N ASN A 230 26.52 -24.63 12.01
CA ASN A 230 25.83 -24.89 13.28
C ASN A 230 25.11 -23.65 13.86
N ALA A 231 24.66 -22.75 12.99
CA ALA A 231 23.85 -21.61 13.36
C ALA A 231 22.43 -22.12 13.56
N TYR A 232 22.11 -22.51 14.79
CA TYR A 232 20.76 -22.89 15.18
C TYR A 232 20.03 -21.65 15.68
N ALA A 233 18.90 -21.32 15.07
CA ALA A 233 17.91 -20.44 15.69
C ALA A 233 16.96 -21.31 16.51
N THR A 234 16.86 -21.07 17.82
CA THR A 234 15.88 -21.75 18.67
C THR A 234 14.50 -21.18 18.39
N LEU A 235 13.84 -21.69 17.35
CA LEU A 235 12.54 -21.19 16.87
C LEU A 235 11.35 -21.57 17.78
N GLY A 236 11.57 -22.39 18.81
CA GLY A 236 10.55 -22.70 19.80
C GLY A 236 10.93 -23.87 20.70
N VAL A 237 10.41 -23.84 21.93
CA VAL A 237 10.49 -24.97 22.87
C VAL A 237 9.20 -25.77 22.73
N ARG A 238 9.29 -26.97 22.16
CA ARG A 238 8.14 -27.89 22.09
C ARG A 238 8.19 -28.82 23.31
N GLN A 239 7.27 -28.62 24.26
CA GLN A 239 7.08 -29.57 25.36
C GLN A 239 6.18 -30.71 24.87
N SER A 240 6.76 -31.90 24.73
CA SER A 240 6.01 -33.14 24.51
C SER A 240 5.77 -33.83 25.85
N PRO A 241 4.54 -34.31 26.15
CA PRO A 241 4.28 -35.06 27.37
C PRO A 241 5.12 -36.35 27.40
N LEU A 242 5.70 -36.68 28.56
CA LEU A 242 6.57 -37.86 28.74
C LEU A 242 5.79 -39.17 28.56
N PHE A 243 4.50 -39.18 28.89
CA PHE A 243 3.62 -40.33 28.73
C PHE A 243 2.28 -39.92 28.11
N PRO A 244 1.53 -40.87 27.51
CA PRO A 244 0.17 -40.61 27.05
C PRO A 244 -0.76 -40.19 28.20
N PRO A 245 -1.74 -39.28 27.95
CA PRO A 245 -2.66 -38.79 28.99
C PRO A 245 -3.40 -39.89 29.79
N TRP A 246 -3.73 -41.01 29.13
CA TRP A 246 -4.45 -42.13 29.77
C TRP A 246 -3.61 -42.85 30.84
N LEU A 247 -2.28 -42.83 30.72
CA LEU A 247 -1.39 -43.48 31.69
C LEU A 247 -1.43 -42.74 33.04
N TYR A 248 -1.47 -41.41 32.99
CA TYR A 248 -1.65 -40.57 34.17
C TYR A 248 -3.01 -40.81 34.84
N LEU A 249 -4.07 -40.99 34.03
CA LEU A 249 -5.40 -41.32 34.54
C LEU A 249 -5.43 -42.67 35.25
N LEU A 250 -4.81 -43.70 34.68
CA LEU A 250 -4.68 -45.02 35.32
C LEU A 250 -3.88 -44.95 36.61
N LEU A 251 -2.78 -44.18 36.64
CA LEU A 251 -2.00 -43.96 37.85
C LEU A 251 -2.82 -43.24 38.93
N ALA A 252 -3.58 -42.21 38.58
CA ALA A 252 -4.43 -41.48 39.52
C ALA A 252 -5.54 -42.38 40.10
N LEU A 253 -6.25 -43.10 39.24
CA LEU A 253 -7.28 -44.07 39.65
C LEU A 253 -6.69 -45.19 40.51
N GLY A 254 -5.56 -45.76 40.09
CA GLY A 254 -4.86 -46.81 40.84
C GLY A 254 -4.44 -46.32 42.23
N SER A 255 -3.90 -45.10 42.31
CA SER A 255 -3.53 -44.47 43.59
C SER A 255 -4.74 -44.22 44.48
N ALA A 256 -5.86 -43.75 43.92
CA ALA A 256 -7.10 -43.52 44.64
C ALA A 256 -7.71 -44.84 45.18
N VAL A 257 -7.72 -45.89 44.36
CA VAL A 257 -8.19 -47.22 44.78
C VAL A 257 -7.28 -47.82 45.84
N LEU A 258 -5.96 -47.72 45.68
CA LEU A 258 -5.00 -48.17 46.69
C LEU A 258 -5.16 -47.40 48.01
N GLY A 259 -5.37 -46.08 47.94
CA GLY A 259 -5.70 -45.25 49.10
C GLY A 259 -6.99 -45.69 49.78
N TRP A 260 -8.07 -45.90 49.02
CA TRP A 260 -9.36 -46.36 49.55
C TRP A 260 -9.27 -47.75 50.18
N LEU A 261 -8.55 -48.69 49.55
CA LEU A 261 -8.33 -50.03 50.09
C LEU A 261 -7.46 -50.03 51.35
N ARG A 262 -6.48 -49.12 51.42
CA ARG A 262 -5.66 -48.93 52.62
C ARG A 262 -6.50 -48.35 53.77
N GLU A 263 -7.26 -47.30 53.52
CA GLU A 263 -8.12 -46.64 54.51
C GLU A 263 -9.22 -47.60 55.02
N GLY A 264 -9.86 -48.34 54.09
CA GLY A 264 -10.89 -49.32 54.42
C GLY A 264 -10.38 -50.56 55.17
N ARG A 265 -9.07 -50.87 55.06
CA ARG A 265 -8.43 -51.93 55.85
C ARG A 265 -7.96 -51.46 57.23
N PHE A 266 -7.70 -50.17 57.41
CA PHE A 266 -7.28 -49.59 58.70
C PHE A 266 -8.45 -49.11 59.59
N GLN A 267 -9.70 -49.22 59.13
CA GLN A 267 -10.90 -48.89 59.92
C GLN A 267 -11.63 -50.09 60.56
N ARG A 268 -10.98 -51.25 60.69
CA ARG A 268 -11.47 -52.32 61.60
C ARG A 268 -10.46 -52.60 62.71
N ARG A 269 -10.79 -52.03 63.87
CA ARG A 269 -10.23 -52.17 65.22
C ARG A 269 -8.91 -51.46 65.51
#